data_AF-A0A8H4VXN3-F1
#
_entry.id   AF-A0A8H4VXN3-F1
#
_cell.length_a   1.000
_cell.length_b   1.000
_cell.length_c   1.000
_cell.angle_alpha   90.00
_cell.angle_beta   90.00
_cell.angle_gamma   90.00
#
_symmetry.space_group_name_H-M   'P 1'
#
loop_
_entity.id
_entity.type
_entity.pdbx_description
1 polymer ?
#
loop_
_entity_poly.entity_id
_entity_poly.type
_entity_poly.pdbx_seq_one_letter_code
_entity_poly.pdbx_strand_id
1 'polypeptide(L)'
;MVPDPRLAAAAIGALIGCPVITYEEYLCNPSPDIHPLDMEAFHKSVLVAPAPEPGSTNPGPTPPPGPTPPPRPTPPQAQPPQTGLVVISRPPAQPPQTGLALIPSPITIFVKTLTGRTIAISVTLSDTIESVKHKVTQKVELLPEEQRLIYAGKQLEDNLTLRDYGIQRESTIHLALRIRGGGPSIMYLPPNFLDSPYDYDFTHVNDTSMAFSRGGEVYKRPCGWLRYALKVGGKYSSDVWLGSSNVYGEWPVSYHGTAKHNAASIAEVGYKLSKGVRFAYGLGIYSSPNHTTAELYATEFLNQGKRYKVILQNRVNLANLHKVPSNNYWVSPGDADIRVYGLCVKEL
;
A
#
# COMPACT_ATOMS: atom_id res chain seq x y z
N MET A 1 -8.16 -23.24 -26.11
CA MET A 1 -8.56 -21.86 -26.47
C MET A 1 -7.55 -20.93 -25.83
N VAL A 2 -6.96 -19.99 -26.56
CA VAL A 2 -6.09 -18.97 -25.95
C VAL A 2 -7.00 -17.90 -25.35
N PRO A 3 -6.92 -17.62 -24.05
CA PRO A 3 -7.75 -16.60 -23.41
C PRO A 3 -7.55 -15.21 -24.05
N ASP A 4 -8.62 -14.41 -24.14
CA ASP A 4 -8.55 -13.05 -24.70
C ASP A 4 -7.71 -12.12 -23.78
N PRO A 5 -6.59 -11.55 -24.26
CA PRO A 5 -5.76 -10.64 -23.45
C PRO A 5 -6.48 -9.33 -23.09
N ARG A 6 -7.51 -8.91 -23.85
CA ARG A 6 -8.32 -7.73 -23.51
C ARG A 6 -9.13 -7.94 -22.25
N LEU A 7 -9.64 -9.15 -22.03
CA LEU A 7 -10.33 -9.49 -20.80
C LEU A 7 -9.38 -9.46 -19.59
N ALA A 8 -8.13 -9.89 -19.76
CA ALA A 8 -7.10 -9.76 -18.72
C ALA A 8 -6.76 -8.29 -18.44
N ALA A 9 -6.61 -7.46 -19.47
CA ALA A 9 -6.39 -6.02 -19.32
C ALA A 9 -7.53 -5.34 -18.55
N ALA A 10 -8.78 -5.61 -18.92
CA ALA A 10 -9.96 -5.11 -18.21
C ALA A 10 -10.00 -5.55 -16.74
N ALA A 11 -9.69 -6.82 -16.47
CA ALA A 11 -9.65 -7.36 -15.10
C ALA A 11 -8.56 -6.68 -14.24
N ILE A 12 -7.36 -6.49 -14.80
CA ILE A 12 -6.27 -5.79 -14.12
C ILE A 12 -6.64 -4.32 -13.86
N GLY A 13 -7.23 -3.65 -14.86
CA GLY A 13 -7.67 -2.26 -14.70
C GLY A 13 -8.70 -2.09 -13.59
N ALA A 14 -9.63 -3.04 -13.45
CA ALA A 14 -10.58 -3.07 -12.35
C ALA A 14 -9.91 -3.23 -10.98
N LEU A 15 -8.86 -4.05 -10.88
CA LEU A 15 -8.12 -4.28 -9.63
C LEU A 15 -7.31 -3.07 -9.19
N ILE A 16 -6.64 -2.38 -10.12
CA ILE A 16 -5.78 -1.23 -9.81
C ILE A 16 -6.51 0.12 -9.85
N GLY A 17 -7.73 0.16 -10.38
CA GLY A 17 -8.56 1.36 -10.43
C GLY A 17 -8.18 2.35 -11.54
N CYS A 18 -7.48 1.91 -12.58
CA CYS A 18 -7.18 2.74 -13.76
C CYS A 18 -7.36 1.93 -15.06
N PRO A 19 -7.62 2.59 -16.21
CA PRO A 19 -7.74 1.90 -17.49
C PRO A 19 -6.43 1.19 -17.87
N VAL A 20 -6.56 -0.03 -18.36
CA VAL A 20 -5.45 -0.84 -18.86
C VAL A 20 -5.81 -1.35 -20.25
N ILE A 21 -4.91 -1.16 -21.21
CA ILE A 21 -5.03 -1.63 -22.60
C ILE A 21 -3.99 -2.72 -22.91
N THR A 22 -4.18 -3.47 -24.00
CA THR A 22 -3.16 -4.44 -24.43
C THR A 22 -1.96 -3.74 -25.09
N TYR A 23 -0.85 -4.47 -25.24
CA TYR A 23 0.32 -3.94 -25.95
C TYR A 23 0.00 -3.63 -27.42
N GLU A 24 -0.82 -4.45 -28.06
CA GLU A 24 -1.25 -4.25 -29.45
C GLU A 24 -2.09 -2.98 -29.59
N GLU A 25 -2.99 -2.70 -28.63
CA GLU A 25 -3.77 -1.47 -28.61
C GLU A 25 -2.89 -0.23 -28.41
N TYR A 26 -1.86 -0.34 -27.57
CA TYR A 26 -0.85 0.71 -27.41
C TYR A 26 -0.07 0.95 -28.71
N LEU A 27 0.33 -0.11 -29.42
CA LEU A 27 1.05 0.02 -30.70
C LEU A 27 0.20 0.72 -31.78
N CYS A 28 -1.14 0.60 -31.73
CA CYS A 28 -2.04 1.30 -32.63
C CYS A 28 -2.12 2.81 -32.35
N ASN A 29 -1.92 3.25 -31.10
CA ASN A 29 -1.99 4.66 -30.73
C ASN A 29 -1.05 4.99 -29.55
N PRO A 30 0.27 5.05 -29.79
CA PRO A 30 1.24 5.30 -28.74
C PRO A 30 1.15 6.77 -28.27
N SER A 31 1.14 6.97 -26.95
CA SER A 31 1.13 8.29 -26.32
C SER A 31 2.10 8.32 -25.14
N PRO A 32 2.80 9.45 -24.90
CA PRO A 32 3.65 9.61 -23.71
C PRO A 32 2.85 9.54 -22.40
N ASP A 33 1.53 9.76 -22.45
CA ASP A 33 0.63 9.68 -21.30
C ASP A 33 0.18 8.24 -20.97
N ILE A 34 0.61 7.25 -21.77
CA ILE A 34 0.33 5.83 -21.58
C ILE A 34 1.60 5.14 -21.08
N HIS A 35 1.51 4.52 -19.89
CA HIS A 35 2.68 3.96 -19.21
C HIS A 35 2.64 2.43 -19.15
N PRO A 36 3.79 1.74 -19.17
CA PRO A 36 3.82 0.29 -18.97
C PRO A 36 3.39 -0.05 -17.54
N LEU A 37 2.55 -1.08 -17.39
CA LEU A 37 2.26 -1.66 -16.09
C LEU A 37 3.46 -2.46 -15.59
N ASP A 38 3.97 -2.07 -14.42
CA ASP A 38 5.03 -2.80 -13.74
C ASP A 38 4.47 -3.88 -12.79
N MET A 39 5.13 -5.05 -12.75
CA MET A 39 4.66 -6.20 -11.96
C MET A 39 4.82 -5.97 -10.45
N GLU A 40 5.88 -5.30 -10.02
CA GLU A 40 6.10 -4.98 -8.59
C GLU A 40 5.08 -3.95 -8.12
N ALA A 41 4.85 -2.90 -8.93
CA ALA A 41 3.80 -1.92 -8.67
C ALA A 41 2.41 -2.57 -8.63
N PHE A 42 2.09 -3.44 -9.59
CA PHE A 42 0.85 -4.22 -9.61
C PHE A 42 0.70 -5.01 -8.31
N HIS A 43 1.70 -5.82 -7.96
CA HIS A 43 1.72 -6.64 -6.75
C HIS A 43 1.42 -5.83 -5.47
N LYS A 44 2.14 -4.71 -5.27
CA LYS A 44 1.95 -3.82 -4.12
C LYS A 44 0.60 -3.11 -4.12
N SER A 45 0.01 -2.86 -5.29
CA SER A 45 -1.26 -2.15 -5.40
C SER A 45 -2.46 -3.02 -5.05
N VAL A 46 -2.40 -4.33 -5.32
CA VAL A 46 -3.54 -5.24 -5.18
C VAL A 46 -3.51 -6.07 -3.89
N LEU A 47 -2.38 -6.15 -3.20
CA LEU A 47 -2.21 -6.88 -1.93
C LEU A 47 -1.92 -5.93 -0.77
N VAL A 48 -2.85 -5.04 -0.47
CA VAL A 48 -2.68 -4.01 0.57
C VAL A 48 -3.24 -4.50 1.91
N ALA A 49 -2.39 -4.53 2.94
CA ALA A 49 -2.85 -4.60 4.32
C ALA A 49 -3.32 -3.21 4.77
N PRO A 50 -4.43 -3.11 5.51
CA PRO A 50 -4.88 -1.83 6.05
C PRO A 50 -3.83 -1.24 7.01
N ALA A 51 -3.57 0.07 6.87
CA ALA A 51 -2.55 0.76 7.66
C ALA A 51 -2.90 0.76 9.17
N PRO A 52 -1.92 0.61 10.07
CA PRO A 52 -2.16 0.79 11.50
C PRO A 52 -2.56 2.25 11.77
N GLU A 53 -3.59 2.46 12.59
CA GLU A 53 -3.98 3.81 12.99
C GLU A 53 -2.87 4.48 13.80
N PRO A 54 -2.63 5.79 13.61
CA PRO A 54 -1.66 6.53 14.41
C PRO A 54 -2.09 6.51 15.89
N GLY A 55 -1.37 5.73 16.71
CA GLY A 55 -1.61 5.60 18.15
C GLY A 55 -1.95 4.18 18.63
N SER A 56 -2.11 3.20 17.74
CA SER A 56 -2.39 1.81 18.12
C SER A 56 -1.10 1.05 18.47
N THR A 57 -0.69 1.03 19.74
CA THR A 57 0.21 -0.03 20.23
C THR A 57 -0.59 -1.33 20.29
N ASN A 58 -0.35 -2.26 19.37
CA ASN A 58 -0.84 -3.63 19.52
C ASN A 58 -0.26 -4.21 20.82
N PRO A 59 -1.07 -4.62 21.81
CA PRO A 59 -0.55 -5.50 22.83
C PRO A 59 -0.32 -6.84 22.14
N GLY A 60 0.93 -7.30 22.09
CA GLY A 60 1.21 -8.71 21.85
C GLY A 60 0.44 -9.59 22.85
N PRO A 61 0.36 -10.91 22.62
CA PRO A 61 -0.34 -11.82 23.51
C PRO A 61 0.16 -11.59 24.94
N THR A 62 -0.77 -11.24 25.82
CA THR A 62 -0.47 -10.90 27.21
C THR A 62 0.03 -12.17 27.92
N PRO A 63 1.23 -12.16 28.53
CA PRO A 63 1.63 -13.27 29.40
C PRO A 63 0.65 -13.34 30.59
N PRO A 64 0.44 -14.53 31.18
CA PRO A 64 -0.51 -14.69 32.28
C PRO A 64 -0.15 -13.75 33.45
N PRO A 65 -1.15 -13.17 34.15
CA PRO A 65 -0.89 -12.15 35.14
C PRO A 65 -0.08 -12.71 36.31
N GLY A 66 1.11 -12.14 36.52
CA GLY A 66 1.87 -12.30 37.76
C GLY A 66 1.22 -11.55 38.92
N PRO A 67 1.61 -11.84 40.17
CA PRO A 67 0.96 -11.29 41.35
C PRO A 67 1.10 -9.75 41.43
N THR A 68 0.01 -9.11 41.83
CA THR A 68 -0.17 -7.65 41.89
C THR A 68 0.77 -7.01 42.92
N PRO A 69 1.50 -5.92 42.58
CA PRO A 69 2.32 -5.19 43.54
C PRO A 69 1.46 -4.27 44.43
N PRO A 70 1.94 -3.92 45.64
CA PRO A 70 1.18 -3.12 46.60
C PRO A 70 1.07 -1.64 46.17
N PRO A 71 0.05 -0.90 46.67
CA PRO A 71 -0.21 0.47 46.25
C PRO A 71 0.85 1.47 46.76
N ARG A 72 1.22 2.42 45.90
CA ARG A 72 2.17 3.51 46.17
C ARG A 72 1.46 4.67 46.92
N PRO A 73 2.13 5.34 47.88
CA PRO A 73 1.56 6.47 48.61
C PRO A 73 1.43 7.75 47.76
N THR A 74 0.43 8.56 48.10
CA THR A 74 0.04 9.83 47.47
C THR A 74 1.06 10.96 47.75
N PRO A 75 1.32 11.87 46.78
CA PRO A 75 2.18 13.03 47.00
C PRO A 75 1.45 14.21 47.68
N PRO A 76 2.15 15.08 48.43
CA PRO A 76 1.54 16.21 49.12
C PRO A 76 1.28 17.41 48.21
N GLN A 77 0.24 18.17 48.56
CA GLN A 77 -0.28 19.36 47.87
C GLN A 77 0.70 20.54 47.79
N ALA A 78 0.64 21.26 46.67
CA ALA A 78 1.41 22.48 46.38
C ALA A 78 0.84 23.73 47.07
N GLN A 79 1.73 24.62 47.52
CA GLN A 79 1.40 25.99 47.97
C GLN A 79 1.62 27.02 46.85
N PRO A 80 0.86 28.14 46.83
CA PRO A 80 0.91 29.15 45.76
C PRO A 80 2.08 30.16 45.91
N PRO A 81 2.44 30.87 44.83
CA PRO A 81 3.73 31.55 44.69
C PRO A 81 3.76 32.95 45.31
N GLN A 82 4.93 33.35 45.81
CA GLN A 82 5.23 34.73 46.20
C GLN A 82 5.95 35.48 45.06
N THR A 83 5.47 36.69 44.83
CA THR A 83 5.87 37.67 43.82
C THR A 83 7.20 38.34 44.20
N GLY A 84 8.15 38.39 43.28
CA GLY A 84 9.38 39.18 43.41
C GLY A 84 9.85 39.70 42.06
N LEU A 85 9.78 41.03 41.87
CA LEU A 85 10.37 41.75 40.73
C LEU A 85 11.90 41.76 40.85
N VAL A 86 12.64 41.38 39.79
CA VAL A 86 14.02 41.84 39.58
C VAL A 86 14.33 42.05 38.09
N VAL A 87 14.48 43.34 37.75
CA VAL A 87 15.51 44.03 36.95
C VAL A 87 16.07 43.38 35.68
N ILE A 88 15.94 44.17 34.61
CA ILE A 88 16.44 44.00 33.23
C ILE A 88 17.97 44.22 33.20
N SER A 89 18.71 43.30 32.59
CA SER A 89 20.10 43.55 32.16
C SER A 89 20.32 43.08 30.71
N ARG A 90 20.75 44.04 29.90
CA ARG A 90 20.99 43.98 28.44
C ARG A 90 22.37 43.36 28.16
N PRO A 91 22.54 42.46 27.16
CA PRO A 91 23.87 42.03 26.74
C PRO A 91 24.51 43.06 25.79
N PRO A 92 25.86 43.14 25.75
CA PRO A 92 26.59 44.18 25.02
C PRO A 92 26.66 43.93 23.51
N ALA A 93 26.84 45.02 22.77
CA ALA A 93 27.00 45.06 21.32
C ALA A 93 28.28 44.33 20.85
N GLN A 94 28.15 43.48 19.84
CA GLN A 94 29.28 42.93 19.08
C GLN A 94 29.64 43.85 17.90
N PRO A 95 30.94 44.01 17.57
CA PRO A 95 31.41 44.85 16.47
C PRO A 95 31.14 44.23 15.08
N PRO A 96 31.12 45.04 14.00
CA PRO A 96 30.72 44.59 12.67
C PRO A 96 31.80 43.69 12.06
N GLN A 97 31.44 42.44 11.75
CA GLN A 97 32.29 41.56 10.96
C GLN A 97 31.84 41.54 9.50
N THR A 98 32.73 42.07 8.68
CA THR A 98 32.70 42.13 7.23
C THR A 98 32.78 40.72 6.62
N GLY A 99 31.83 40.40 5.73
CA GLY A 99 31.88 39.43 4.63
C GLY A 99 32.69 38.13 4.80
N LEU A 100 32.02 37.04 5.18
CA LEU A 100 32.45 35.68 4.89
C LEU A 100 31.28 34.89 4.28
N ALA A 101 31.57 34.17 3.19
CA ALA A 101 30.62 33.39 2.41
C ALA A 101 29.84 32.40 3.30
N LEU A 102 28.51 32.48 3.27
CA LEU A 102 27.62 31.60 4.04
C LEU A 102 27.80 30.15 3.58
N ILE A 103 28.37 29.32 4.45
CA ILE A 103 28.20 27.87 4.38
C ILE A 103 26.70 27.61 4.60
N PRO A 104 25.96 27.00 3.66
CA PRO A 104 24.53 26.83 3.81
C PRO A 104 24.26 25.85 4.96
N SER A 105 23.87 26.38 6.12
CA SER A 105 23.52 25.56 7.27
C SER A 105 22.11 24.98 7.05
N PRO A 106 21.91 23.66 7.23
CA PRO A 106 20.59 23.07 7.11
C PRO A 106 19.67 23.64 8.17
N ILE A 107 18.48 24.08 7.73
CA ILE A 107 17.39 24.52 8.59
C ILE A 107 16.30 23.45 8.62
N THR A 108 15.56 23.39 9.72
CA THR A 108 14.40 22.50 9.84
C THR A 108 13.13 23.28 9.52
N ILE A 109 12.29 22.72 8.66
CA ILE A 109 10.93 23.22 8.39
C ILE A 109 9.91 22.11 8.60
N PHE A 110 8.64 22.49 8.79
CA PHE A 110 7.54 21.56 9.02
C PHE A 110 6.64 21.46 7.79
N VAL A 111 6.21 20.26 7.46
CA VAL A 111 5.21 20.01 6.41
C VAL A 111 3.99 19.36 7.06
N LYS A 112 2.83 20.02 6.94
CA LYS A 112 1.55 19.54 7.45
C LYS A 112 0.74 18.92 6.34
N THR A 113 0.38 17.64 6.48
CA THR A 113 -0.43 16.90 5.50
C THR A 113 -1.92 17.20 5.67
N LEU A 114 -2.71 16.84 4.65
CA LEU A 114 -4.18 16.90 4.70
C LEU A 114 -4.80 16.04 5.83
N THR A 115 -4.10 14.99 6.28
CA THR A 115 -4.52 14.15 7.40
C THR A 115 -4.19 14.76 8.77
N GLY A 116 -3.61 15.96 8.80
CA GLY A 116 -3.22 16.65 10.04
C GLY A 116 -1.86 16.23 10.60
N ARG A 117 -1.18 15.27 9.97
CA ARG A 117 0.18 14.84 10.35
C ARG A 117 1.18 15.94 10.03
N THR A 118 2.10 16.22 10.96
CA THR A 118 3.21 17.16 10.73
C THR A 118 4.52 16.39 10.67
N ILE A 119 5.31 16.59 9.62
CA ILE A 119 6.64 16.00 9.43
C ILE A 119 7.70 17.09 9.45
N ALA A 120 8.84 16.82 10.07
CA ALA A 120 10.00 17.71 10.05
C ALA A 120 10.96 17.30 8.93
N ILE A 121 11.40 18.25 8.12
CA ILE A 121 12.37 18.03 7.03
C ILE A 121 13.55 18.99 7.16
N SER A 122 14.74 18.48 6.83
CA SER A 122 15.99 19.25 6.84
C SER A 122 16.28 19.78 5.43
N VAL A 123 16.31 21.09 5.29
CA VAL A 123 16.42 21.79 3.99
C VAL A 123 17.42 22.92 4.06
N THR A 124 17.91 23.35 2.91
CA THR A 124 18.75 24.54 2.77
C THR A 124 17.92 25.66 2.16
N LEU A 125 18.15 26.92 2.55
CA LEU A 125 17.41 28.06 1.96
C LEU A 125 17.57 28.20 0.44
N SER A 126 18.65 27.65 -0.11
CA SER A 126 18.91 27.59 -1.56
C SER A 126 18.26 26.39 -2.26
N ASP A 127 17.63 25.47 -1.52
CA ASP A 127 16.94 24.34 -2.13
C ASP A 127 15.75 24.85 -2.94
N THR A 128 15.60 24.33 -4.17
CA THR A 128 14.41 24.54 -4.99
C THR A 128 13.21 23.80 -4.39
N ILE A 129 12.00 24.25 -4.71
CA ILE A 129 10.78 23.57 -4.28
C ILE A 129 10.72 22.14 -4.83
N GLU A 130 11.24 21.89 -6.03
CA GLU A 130 11.40 20.54 -6.58
C GLU A 130 12.25 19.65 -5.66
N SER A 131 13.42 20.13 -5.23
CA SER A 131 14.29 19.40 -4.30
C SER A 131 13.61 19.13 -2.96
N VAL A 132 12.83 20.10 -2.46
CA VAL A 132 12.03 19.95 -1.24
C VAL A 132 10.97 18.87 -1.40
N LYS A 133 10.27 18.80 -2.54
CA LYS A 133 9.28 17.74 -2.83
C LYS A 133 9.89 16.34 -2.82
N HIS A 134 11.09 16.18 -3.38
CA HIS A 134 11.82 14.91 -3.30
C HIS A 134 12.13 14.50 -1.86
N LYS A 135 12.55 15.45 -1.00
CA LYS A 135 12.78 15.19 0.43
C LYS A 135 11.48 14.85 1.17
N VAL A 136 10.37 15.44 0.76
CA VAL A 136 9.04 15.14 1.28
C VAL A 136 8.58 13.74 0.87
N THR A 137 8.83 13.29 -0.38
CA THR A 137 8.52 11.92 -0.85
C THR A 137 9.16 10.84 0.01
N GLN A 138 10.35 11.08 0.56
CA GLN A 138 11.02 10.13 1.46
C GLN A 138 10.30 9.95 2.80
N LYS A 139 9.34 10.83 3.15
CA LYS A 139 8.63 10.87 4.43
C LYS A 139 7.13 10.63 4.30
N VAL A 140 6.55 10.97 3.16
CA VAL A 140 5.16 10.74 2.77
C VAL A 140 5.23 10.08 1.41
N GLU A 141 4.71 8.86 1.30
CA GLU A 141 4.75 7.98 0.13
C GLU A 141 3.97 8.54 -1.09
N LEU A 142 4.30 9.76 -1.51
CA LEU A 142 3.67 10.54 -2.57
C LEU A 142 4.75 11.03 -3.53
N LEU A 143 4.53 10.83 -4.83
CA LEU A 143 5.48 11.26 -5.85
C LEU A 143 5.59 12.79 -5.87
N PRO A 144 6.75 13.38 -6.22
CA PRO A 144 6.94 14.83 -6.26
C PRO A 144 5.89 15.56 -7.12
N GLU A 145 5.44 14.91 -8.18
CA GLU A 145 4.44 15.43 -9.12
C GLU A 145 3.02 15.50 -8.54
N GLU A 146 2.73 14.65 -7.55
CA GLU A 146 1.45 14.57 -6.84
C GLU A 146 1.38 15.59 -5.68
N GLN A 147 2.51 16.21 -5.33
CA GLN A 147 2.62 17.13 -4.22
C GLN A 147 2.32 18.57 -4.64
N ARG A 148 1.41 19.21 -3.91
CA ARG A 148 1.14 20.64 -3.94
C ARG A 148 1.55 21.26 -2.62
N LEU A 149 2.71 21.92 -2.59
CA LEU A 149 3.19 22.63 -1.42
C LEU A 149 2.60 24.05 -1.40
N ILE A 150 2.07 24.47 -0.24
CA ILE A 150 1.37 25.73 -0.03
C ILE A 150 1.95 26.43 1.21
N TYR A 151 2.38 27.68 1.05
CA TYR A 151 2.88 28.52 2.14
C TYR A 151 2.23 29.90 2.08
N ALA A 152 1.78 30.41 3.22
CA ALA A 152 1.07 31.71 3.32
C ALA A 152 -0.08 31.88 2.29
N GLY A 153 -0.81 30.80 2.01
CA GLY A 153 -1.90 30.77 1.03
C GLY A 153 -1.46 30.74 -0.45
N LYS A 154 -0.15 30.74 -0.74
CA LYS A 154 0.39 30.65 -2.10
C LYS A 154 0.92 29.24 -2.38
N GLN A 155 0.62 28.73 -3.57
CA GLN A 155 1.25 27.52 -4.08
C GLN A 155 2.72 27.81 -4.41
N LEU A 156 3.59 26.89 -4.03
CA LEU A 156 5.02 26.96 -4.32
C LEU A 156 5.33 26.38 -5.70
N GLU A 157 6.20 27.04 -6.45
CA GLU A 157 6.61 26.72 -7.81
C GLU A 157 7.98 26.03 -7.84
N ASP A 158 8.11 25.00 -8.67
CA ASP A 158 9.22 24.04 -8.64
C ASP A 158 10.60 24.67 -8.92
N ASN A 159 10.63 25.73 -9.73
CA ASN A 159 11.82 26.46 -10.16
C ASN A 159 12.29 27.54 -9.15
N LEU A 160 11.49 27.84 -8.12
CA LEU A 160 11.84 28.83 -7.10
C LEU A 160 12.44 28.15 -5.87
N THR A 161 13.17 28.93 -5.06
CA THR A 161 13.81 28.44 -3.84
C THR A 161 12.99 28.76 -2.59
N LEU A 162 13.31 28.09 -1.48
CA LEU A 162 12.72 28.44 -0.17
C LEU A 162 12.97 29.90 0.22
N ARG A 163 14.15 30.44 -0.14
CA ARG A 163 14.50 31.84 0.08
C ARG A 163 13.58 32.79 -0.68
N ASP A 164 13.21 32.47 -1.92
CA ASP A 164 12.36 33.32 -2.76
C ASP A 164 10.95 33.48 -2.17
N TYR A 165 10.48 32.49 -1.43
CA TYR A 165 9.21 32.53 -0.70
C TYR A 165 9.31 33.10 0.73
N GLY A 166 10.49 33.51 1.17
CA GLY A 166 10.73 33.98 2.53
C GLY A 166 10.47 32.91 3.60
N ILE A 167 10.63 31.62 3.25
CA ILE A 167 10.47 30.50 4.18
C ILE A 167 11.71 30.47 5.09
N GLN A 168 11.48 30.36 6.40
CA GLN A 168 12.52 30.39 7.42
C GLN A 168 12.55 29.09 8.22
N ARG A 169 13.48 29.01 9.16
CA ARG A 169 13.51 27.94 10.16
C ARG A 169 12.16 27.87 10.87
N GLU A 170 11.68 26.65 11.10
CA GLU A 170 10.43 26.33 11.79
C GLU A 170 9.15 26.82 11.08
N SER A 171 9.24 27.32 9.84
CA SER A 171 8.07 27.59 9.02
C SER A 171 7.26 26.32 8.75
N THR A 172 5.93 26.45 8.69
CA THR A 172 5.01 25.36 8.34
C THR A 172 4.49 25.52 6.92
N ILE A 173 4.78 24.55 6.06
CA ILE A 173 4.24 24.41 4.72
C ILE A 173 3.10 23.40 4.76
N HIS A 174 2.00 23.69 4.06
CA HIS A 174 0.88 22.75 3.92
C HIS A 174 1.09 21.92 2.65
N LEU A 175 1.00 20.60 2.79
CA LEU A 175 0.99 19.66 1.68
C LEU A 175 -0.45 19.31 1.33
N ALA A 176 -0.86 19.70 0.12
CA ALA A 176 -2.06 19.23 -0.54
C ALA A 176 -1.70 18.29 -1.69
N LEU A 177 -2.67 17.51 -2.17
CA LEU A 177 -2.50 16.78 -3.41
C LEU A 177 -2.70 17.73 -4.59
N ARG A 178 -1.83 17.62 -5.60
CA ARG A 178 -2.05 18.27 -6.89
C ARG A 178 -3.22 17.53 -7.54
N ILE A 179 -4.42 18.11 -7.42
CA ILE A 179 -5.57 17.64 -8.18
C ILE A 179 -5.26 17.96 -9.64
N ARG A 180 -4.73 16.98 -10.38
CA ARG A 180 -4.69 17.06 -11.84
C ARG A 180 -6.14 17.03 -12.31
N GLY A 181 -6.57 18.09 -13.00
CA GLY A 181 -7.63 17.93 -13.97
C GLY A 181 -7.06 17.10 -15.12
N GLY A 182 -7.62 15.91 -15.37
CA GLY A 182 -7.13 14.95 -16.37
C GLY A 182 -7.33 13.54 -15.85
N GLY A 183 -8.00 12.68 -16.63
CA GLY A 183 -8.43 11.33 -16.21
C GLY A 183 -7.30 10.41 -15.73
N PRO A 184 -7.65 9.21 -15.24
CA PRO A 184 -6.66 8.23 -14.75
C PRO A 184 -5.57 7.97 -15.79
N SER A 185 -4.30 8.00 -15.37
CA SER A 185 -3.17 7.58 -16.21
C SER A 185 -3.47 6.21 -16.80
N ILE A 186 -3.56 6.12 -18.13
CA ILE A 186 -3.83 4.86 -18.82
C ILE A 186 -2.55 4.04 -18.77
N MET A 187 -2.67 2.76 -18.43
CA MET A 187 -1.55 1.82 -18.48
C MET A 187 -1.72 0.85 -19.64
N TYR A 188 -0.64 0.24 -20.10
CA TYR A 188 -0.70 -0.90 -21.02
C TYR A 188 -0.04 -2.12 -20.40
N LEU A 189 -0.49 -3.33 -20.77
CA LEU A 189 0.16 -4.58 -20.42
C LEU A 189 1.40 -4.80 -21.29
N PRO A 190 2.62 -4.85 -20.72
CA PRO A 190 3.79 -5.26 -21.49
C PRO A 190 3.63 -6.67 -22.08
N PRO A 191 4.28 -6.98 -23.22
CA PRO A 191 4.14 -8.28 -23.88
C PRO A 191 4.54 -9.48 -23.00
N ASN A 192 5.41 -9.26 -22.02
CA ASN A 192 5.86 -10.27 -21.06
C ASN A 192 5.21 -10.11 -19.66
N PHE A 193 4.02 -9.51 -19.57
CA PHE A 193 3.29 -9.39 -18.31
C PHE A 193 2.48 -10.65 -17.99
N LEU A 194 1.90 -11.27 -19.02
CA LEU A 194 1.20 -12.55 -18.94
C LEU A 194 2.15 -13.71 -19.29
N ASP A 195 1.83 -14.91 -18.80
CA ASP A 195 2.58 -16.15 -19.10
C ASP A 195 1.66 -17.19 -19.76
N SER A 196 1.11 -16.82 -20.92
CA SER A 196 0.02 -17.53 -21.61
C SER A 196 0.17 -19.05 -21.74
N PRO A 197 1.37 -19.66 -21.87
CA PRO A 197 1.52 -21.11 -21.84
C PRO A 197 0.99 -21.79 -20.57
N TYR A 198 0.84 -21.05 -19.46
CA TYR A 198 0.29 -21.53 -18.20
C TYR A 198 -1.15 -21.09 -17.95
N ASP A 199 -1.79 -20.45 -18.91
CA ASP A 199 -3.23 -20.17 -18.84
C ASP A 199 -4.00 -21.48 -18.75
N TYR A 200 -5.12 -21.47 -18.03
CA TYR A 200 -5.94 -22.65 -17.89
C TYR A 200 -7.41 -22.30 -17.76
N ASP A 201 -8.25 -23.00 -18.52
CA ASP A 201 -9.69 -22.83 -18.51
C ASP A 201 -10.33 -23.82 -17.53
N PHE A 202 -10.74 -23.33 -16.36
CA PHE A 202 -11.48 -24.14 -15.37
C PHE A 202 -13.00 -23.98 -15.50
N THR A 203 -13.52 -23.24 -16.49
CA THR A 203 -14.97 -22.90 -16.59
C THR A 203 -15.88 -24.12 -16.58
N HIS A 204 -15.44 -25.22 -17.21
CA HIS A 204 -16.20 -26.47 -17.32
C HIS A 204 -15.56 -27.63 -16.53
N VAL A 205 -14.62 -27.34 -15.64
CA VAL A 205 -13.96 -28.35 -14.79
C VAL A 205 -14.77 -28.56 -13.51
N ASN A 206 -15.02 -29.83 -13.17
CA ASN A 206 -15.67 -30.22 -11.93
C ASN A 206 -14.81 -31.22 -11.14
N ASP A 207 -14.29 -30.76 -10.00
CA ASP A 207 -13.38 -31.51 -9.14
C ASP A 207 -13.95 -31.80 -7.75
N THR A 208 -15.27 -31.82 -7.61
CA THR A 208 -15.93 -31.86 -6.28
C THR A 208 -15.49 -33.05 -5.41
N SER A 209 -15.02 -34.14 -6.02
CA SER A 209 -14.52 -35.36 -5.36
C SER A 209 -12.99 -35.50 -5.31
N MET A 210 -12.23 -34.49 -5.77
CA MET A 210 -10.77 -34.54 -5.85
C MET A 210 -10.12 -33.59 -4.84
N ALA A 211 -9.03 -34.04 -4.21
CA ALA A 211 -8.20 -33.20 -3.34
C ALA A 211 -6.93 -32.80 -4.08
N PHE A 212 -6.61 -31.49 -4.06
CA PHE A 212 -5.37 -30.95 -4.62
C PHE A 212 -4.55 -30.34 -3.50
N SER A 213 -3.23 -30.52 -3.56
CA SER A 213 -2.31 -29.94 -2.58
C SER A 213 -1.12 -29.28 -3.25
N ARG A 214 -0.56 -28.29 -2.57
CA ARG A 214 0.56 -27.46 -3.03
C ARG A 214 1.24 -26.81 -1.83
N GLY A 215 2.57 -26.80 -1.80
CA GLY A 215 3.32 -26.31 -0.64
C GLY A 215 2.93 -26.99 0.68
N GLY A 216 2.51 -28.26 0.63
CA GLY A 216 2.04 -29.02 1.79
C GLY A 216 0.59 -28.76 2.23
N GLU A 217 -0.14 -27.84 1.56
CA GLU A 217 -1.50 -27.48 1.95
C GLU A 217 -2.53 -27.87 0.89
N VAL A 218 -3.71 -28.27 1.36
CA VAL A 218 -4.85 -28.56 0.48
C VAL A 218 -5.53 -27.26 0.03
N TYR A 219 -5.90 -27.18 -1.25
CA TYR A 219 -6.62 -26.06 -1.82
C TYR A 219 -7.67 -26.52 -2.83
N LYS A 220 -8.66 -25.65 -3.11
CA LYS A 220 -9.63 -25.89 -4.18
C LYS A 220 -9.15 -25.21 -5.45
N ARG A 221 -8.99 -25.98 -6.54
CA ARG A 221 -8.77 -25.40 -7.87
C ARG A 221 -9.93 -24.46 -8.22
N PRO A 222 -9.71 -23.38 -8.99
CA PRO A 222 -10.74 -22.36 -9.21
C PRO A 222 -11.74 -22.83 -10.27
N CYS A 223 -12.45 -23.94 -10.01
CA CYS A 223 -13.48 -24.51 -10.87
C CYS A 223 -14.57 -23.46 -11.16
N GLY A 224 -14.95 -23.33 -12.43
CA GLY A 224 -15.86 -22.30 -12.92
C GLY A 224 -15.18 -20.96 -13.27
N TRP A 225 -13.85 -20.87 -13.27
CA TRP A 225 -13.11 -19.64 -13.60
C TRP A 225 -12.16 -19.84 -14.77
N LEU A 226 -11.97 -18.80 -15.58
CA LEU A 226 -10.89 -18.71 -16.56
C LEU A 226 -9.65 -18.15 -15.86
N ARG A 227 -8.51 -18.86 -15.91
CA ARG A 227 -7.28 -18.46 -15.22
C ARG A 227 -6.23 -17.98 -16.22
N TYR A 228 -5.82 -16.72 -16.07
CA TYR A 228 -4.67 -16.13 -16.74
C TYR A 228 -3.42 -16.23 -15.87
N ALA A 229 -2.28 -16.55 -16.48
CA ALA A 229 -0.99 -16.58 -15.84
C ALA A 229 -0.31 -15.21 -15.83
N LEU A 230 0.30 -14.85 -14.71
CA LEU A 230 1.20 -13.69 -14.65
C LEU A 230 2.65 -14.15 -14.80
N LYS A 231 3.47 -13.36 -15.49
CA LYS A 231 4.90 -13.63 -15.67
C LYS A 231 5.70 -13.24 -14.43
N VAL A 232 5.77 -14.18 -13.50
CA VAL A 232 6.40 -13.99 -12.18
C VAL A 232 7.82 -14.57 -12.06
N GLY A 233 8.24 -15.42 -13.01
CA GLY A 233 9.58 -16.02 -12.99
C GLY A 233 10.66 -14.96 -13.06
N GLY A 234 11.64 -15.04 -12.16
CA GLY A 234 12.72 -14.06 -12.05
C GLY A 234 12.30 -12.67 -11.55
N LYS A 235 11.06 -12.49 -11.08
CA LYS A 235 10.57 -11.22 -10.51
C LYS A 235 10.78 -11.09 -9.01
N TYR A 236 11.20 -12.16 -8.36
CA TYR A 236 11.45 -12.21 -6.92
C TYR A 236 12.86 -12.77 -6.65
N SER A 237 13.31 -12.72 -5.40
CA SER A 237 14.63 -13.20 -4.99
C SER A 237 14.90 -14.68 -5.28
N SER A 238 13.85 -15.48 -5.48
CA SER A 238 13.91 -16.90 -5.83
C SER A 238 12.60 -17.31 -6.48
N ASP A 239 12.61 -18.36 -7.30
CA ASP A 239 11.43 -18.99 -7.92
C ASP A 239 11.00 -20.30 -7.22
N VAL A 240 11.69 -20.72 -6.15
CA VAL A 240 11.39 -21.98 -5.42
C VAL A 240 9.94 -22.03 -4.91
N TRP A 241 9.42 -20.90 -4.44
CA TRP A 241 8.03 -20.74 -4.02
C TRP A 241 7.01 -21.14 -5.09
N LEU A 242 7.37 -21.00 -6.38
CA LEU A 242 6.51 -21.28 -7.52
C LEU A 242 6.51 -22.77 -7.89
N GLY A 243 7.39 -23.63 -7.35
CA GLY A 243 7.67 -25.00 -7.81
C GLY A 243 6.49 -25.89 -8.27
N SER A 244 6.76 -26.92 -9.07
CA SER A 244 5.73 -27.66 -9.80
C SER A 244 5.24 -28.97 -9.15
N SER A 245 5.83 -29.39 -8.03
CA SER A 245 5.80 -30.80 -7.61
C SER A 245 5.68 -31.02 -6.10
N ASN A 246 5.21 -30.04 -5.34
CA ASN A 246 5.05 -30.11 -3.88
C ASN A 246 6.36 -30.42 -3.13
N VAL A 247 7.48 -29.87 -3.61
CA VAL A 247 8.81 -30.05 -3.00
C VAL A 247 9.07 -29.02 -1.89
N TYR A 248 10.13 -29.26 -1.10
CA TYR A 248 10.54 -28.37 -0.02
C TYR A 248 10.74 -26.93 -0.51
N GLY A 249 10.12 -25.96 0.19
CA GLY A 249 10.20 -24.53 -0.12
C GLY A 249 9.10 -24.00 -1.05
N GLU A 250 8.26 -24.87 -1.63
CA GLU A 250 7.08 -24.42 -2.38
C GLU A 250 6.04 -23.77 -1.48
N TRP A 251 5.40 -22.72 -1.99
CA TRP A 251 4.39 -21.97 -1.25
C TRP A 251 2.97 -22.50 -1.55
N PRO A 252 2.10 -22.61 -0.53
CA PRO A 252 0.70 -22.96 -0.69
C PRO A 252 -0.09 -22.05 -1.62
N VAL A 253 -1.14 -22.59 -2.25
CA VAL A 253 -2.08 -21.83 -3.09
C VAL A 253 -3.12 -21.13 -2.21
N SER A 254 -3.39 -19.86 -2.49
CA SER A 254 -4.53 -19.14 -1.93
C SER A 254 -5.16 -18.19 -2.94
N TYR A 255 -6.31 -17.63 -2.58
CA TYR A 255 -7.10 -16.71 -3.40
C TYR A 255 -7.41 -15.44 -2.62
N HIS A 256 -7.39 -14.29 -3.29
CA HIS A 256 -7.72 -12.99 -2.74
C HIS A 256 -8.73 -12.27 -3.63
N GLY A 257 -9.84 -11.79 -3.06
CA GLY A 257 -10.94 -11.23 -3.84
C GLY A 257 -10.81 -9.73 -4.15
N THR A 258 -10.08 -8.97 -3.33
CA THR A 258 -10.27 -7.52 -3.28
C THR A 258 -9.27 -6.72 -4.11
N ALA A 259 -9.76 -5.60 -4.64
CA ALA A 259 -8.97 -4.42 -4.99
C ALA A 259 -8.70 -3.57 -3.73
N LYS A 260 -7.71 -2.67 -3.79
CA LYS A 260 -7.26 -1.77 -2.70
C LYS A 260 -8.40 -1.04 -1.96
N HIS A 261 -9.47 -0.65 -2.65
CA HIS A 261 -10.62 0.05 -2.06
C HIS A 261 -11.60 -0.88 -1.29
N ASN A 262 -11.49 -2.21 -1.50
CA ASN A 262 -12.30 -3.23 -0.85
C ASN A 262 -11.58 -3.90 0.34
N ALA A 263 -10.36 -3.50 0.66
CA ALA A 263 -9.68 -3.98 1.88
C ALA A 263 -10.50 -3.72 3.16
N ALA A 264 -11.34 -2.67 3.14
CA ALA A 264 -12.31 -2.37 4.20
C ALA A 264 -13.44 -3.41 4.30
N SER A 265 -13.89 -4.01 3.20
CA SER A 265 -15.03 -4.96 3.18
C SER A 265 -14.66 -6.37 3.66
N ILE A 266 -13.38 -6.80 3.49
CA ILE A 266 -12.87 -8.03 4.12
C ILE A 266 -12.92 -7.93 5.65
N ALA A 267 -12.64 -6.75 6.20
CA ALA A 267 -12.73 -6.50 7.63
C ALA A 267 -14.20 -6.42 8.12
N GLU A 268 -15.15 -6.22 7.21
CA GLU A 268 -16.53 -5.81 7.54
C GLU A 268 -17.47 -6.99 7.86
N VAL A 269 -17.15 -8.22 7.43
CA VAL A 269 -17.92 -9.42 7.85
C VAL A 269 -17.70 -9.78 9.33
N GLY A 270 -16.90 -8.97 10.04
CA GLY A 270 -16.72 -9.01 11.50
C GLY A 270 -17.00 -7.69 12.23
N TYR A 271 -17.67 -6.70 11.61
CA TYR A 271 -17.86 -5.38 12.22
C TYR A 271 -18.90 -5.38 13.35
N LYS A 272 -18.44 -5.52 14.60
CA LYS A 272 -19.17 -5.07 15.81
C LYS A 272 -18.52 -3.78 16.33
N LEU A 273 -19.06 -2.64 15.87
CA LEU A 273 -18.77 -1.28 16.34
C LEU A 273 -18.62 -1.15 17.87
N SER A 274 -19.30 -2.00 18.64
CA SER A 274 -19.32 -1.97 20.10
C SER A 274 -18.05 -2.45 20.79
N LYS A 275 -17.05 -3.01 20.08
CA LYS A 275 -15.89 -3.69 20.72
C LYS A 275 -14.50 -3.17 20.38
N GLY A 276 -14.35 -2.17 19.51
CA GLY A 276 -13.07 -1.47 19.31
C GLY A 276 -11.90 -2.28 18.72
N VAL A 277 -12.15 -3.43 18.09
CA VAL A 277 -11.13 -4.25 17.40
C VAL A 277 -11.51 -4.36 15.92
N ARG A 278 -10.63 -3.87 15.03
CA ARG A 278 -10.95 -3.67 13.59
C ARG A 278 -10.62 -4.85 12.67
N PHE A 279 -9.96 -5.90 13.14
CA PHE A 279 -9.68 -7.09 12.34
C PHE A 279 -10.06 -8.35 13.10
N ALA A 280 -10.94 -9.18 12.52
CA ALA A 280 -11.41 -10.40 13.15
C ALA A 280 -10.26 -11.33 13.57
N TYR A 281 -9.14 -11.31 12.84
CA TYR A 281 -8.00 -12.21 13.05
C TYR A 281 -6.63 -11.52 13.01
N GLY A 282 -6.59 -10.19 13.14
CA GLY A 282 -5.36 -9.39 13.16
C GLY A 282 -5.04 -8.67 11.83
N LEU A 283 -3.97 -7.87 11.85
CA LEU A 283 -3.48 -7.11 10.70
C LEU A 283 -2.76 -8.03 9.71
N GLY A 284 -3.00 -7.82 8.42
CA GLY A 284 -2.32 -8.53 7.33
C GLY A 284 -3.16 -8.61 6.06
N ILE A 285 -2.64 -9.34 5.07
CA ILE A 285 -3.29 -9.59 3.79
C ILE A 285 -4.06 -10.90 3.89
N TYR A 286 -5.38 -10.80 3.74
CA TYR A 286 -6.30 -11.93 3.88
C TYR A 286 -6.41 -12.69 2.56
N SER A 287 -6.34 -14.01 2.63
CA SER A 287 -6.56 -14.90 1.51
C SER A 287 -7.26 -16.18 1.98
N SER A 288 -7.65 -17.06 1.06
CA SER A 288 -8.23 -18.36 1.39
C SER A 288 -7.74 -19.44 0.44
N PRO A 289 -7.51 -20.68 0.90
CA PRO A 289 -7.28 -21.83 0.00
C PRO A 289 -8.55 -22.23 -0.79
N ASN A 290 -9.69 -21.59 -0.52
CA ASN A 290 -10.97 -21.83 -1.19
C ASN A 290 -11.37 -20.60 -2.01
N HIS A 291 -11.41 -20.74 -3.33
CA HIS A 291 -11.80 -19.65 -4.24
C HIS A 291 -13.23 -19.15 -4.00
N THR A 292 -14.17 -19.98 -3.52
CA THR A 292 -15.54 -19.56 -3.20
C THR A 292 -15.57 -18.56 -2.05
N THR A 293 -14.64 -18.68 -1.10
CA THR A 293 -14.50 -17.70 -0.02
C THR A 293 -13.99 -16.37 -0.56
N ALA A 294 -13.02 -16.38 -1.48
CA ALA A 294 -12.52 -15.17 -2.13
C ALA A 294 -13.55 -14.53 -3.08
N GLU A 295 -14.40 -15.33 -3.72
CA GLU A 295 -15.48 -14.90 -4.62
C GLU A 295 -16.46 -13.93 -3.97
N LEU A 296 -16.71 -14.08 -2.65
CA LEU A 296 -17.57 -13.19 -1.87
C LEU A 296 -17.06 -11.73 -1.83
N TYR A 297 -15.78 -11.53 -2.11
CA TYR A 297 -15.12 -10.22 -2.08
C TYR A 297 -14.53 -9.85 -3.43
N ALA A 298 -14.90 -10.58 -4.49
CA ALA A 298 -14.36 -10.40 -5.82
C ALA A 298 -14.66 -9.01 -6.37
N THR A 299 -13.72 -8.45 -7.11
CA THR A 299 -13.93 -7.19 -7.83
C THR A 299 -14.76 -7.48 -9.08
N GLU A 300 -15.88 -6.79 -9.25
CA GLU A 300 -16.70 -6.87 -10.46
C GLU A 300 -16.31 -5.81 -11.48
N PHE A 301 -16.43 -6.13 -12.76
CA PHE A 301 -16.12 -5.22 -13.85
C PHE A 301 -16.92 -5.54 -15.12
N LEU A 302 -16.98 -4.57 -16.02
CA LEU A 302 -17.62 -4.71 -17.33
C LEU A 302 -16.56 -4.87 -18.41
N ASN A 303 -16.77 -5.80 -19.33
CA ASN A 303 -15.97 -5.92 -20.54
C ASN A 303 -16.88 -6.35 -21.70
N GLN A 304 -16.84 -5.63 -22.83
CA GLN A 304 -17.62 -5.92 -24.04
C GLN A 304 -19.12 -6.19 -23.78
N GLY A 305 -19.74 -5.40 -22.88
CA GLY A 305 -21.17 -5.52 -22.55
C GLY A 305 -21.54 -6.67 -21.61
N LYS A 306 -20.57 -7.47 -21.16
CA LYS A 306 -20.76 -8.55 -20.20
C LYS A 306 -20.20 -8.16 -18.83
N ARG A 307 -20.80 -8.71 -17.77
CA ARG A 307 -20.33 -8.55 -16.39
C ARG A 307 -19.42 -9.72 -16.02
N TYR A 308 -18.32 -9.37 -15.37
CA TYR A 308 -17.34 -10.33 -14.89
C TYR A 308 -16.98 -10.01 -13.45
N LYS A 309 -16.37 -10.99 -12.80
CA LYS A 309 -15.64 -10.80 -11.55
C LYS A 309 -14.23 -11.35 -11.67
N VAL A 310 -13.31 -10.78 -10.90
CA VAL A 310 -11.91 -11.19 -10.82
C VAL A 310 -11.49 -11.45 -9.38
N ILE A 311 -10.75 -12.54 -9.19
CA ILE A 311 -9.98 -12.82 -7.96
C ILE A 311 -8.52 -13.08 -8.32
N LEU A 312 -7.63 -12.77 -7.40
CA LEU A 312 -6.20 -13.07 -7.51
C LEU A 312 -5.93 -14.49 -7.05
N GLN A 313 -5.08 -15.19 -7.80
CA GLN A 313 -4.50 -16.47 -7.40
C GLN A 313 -3.07 -16.24 -6.90
N ASN A 314 -2.80 -16.70 -5.68
CA ASN A 314 -1.60 -16.37 -4.94
C ASN A 314 -0.83 -17.60 -4.48
N ARG A 315 0.41 -17.33 -4.08
CA ARG A 315 1.28 -18.20 -3.30
C ARG A 315 1.58 -17.54 -1.98
N VAL A 316 1.50 -18.25 -0.86
CA VAL A 316 1.73 -17.67 0.48
C VAL A 316 2.91 -18.30 1.19
N ASN A 317 3.66 -17.50 1.93
CA ASN A 317 4.79 -17.98 2.70
C ASN A 317 4.30 -18.72 3.96
N LEU A 318 4.39 -20.04 3.96
CA LEU A 318 3.92 -20.86 5.09
C LEU A 318 4.64 -20.54 6.41
N ALA A 319 5.90 -20.09 6.36
CA ALA A 319 6.70 -19.81 7.57
C ALA A 319 6.09 -18.69 8.44
N ASN A 320 5.42 -17.72 7.81
CA ASN A 320 4.86 -16.55 8.47
C ASN A 320 3.33 -16.52 8.44
N LEU A 321 2.69 -17.54 7.86
CA LEU A 321 1.27 -17.58 7.59
C LEU A 321 0.47 -17.84 8.87
N HIS A 322 -0.46 -16.94 9.21
CA HIS A 322 -1.42 -17.19 10.28
C HIS A 322 -2.70 -17.80 9.70
N LYS A 323 -2.97 -19.07 10.02
CA LYS A 323 -4.18 -19.77 9.59
C LYS A 323 -5.30 -19.59 10.60
N VAL A 324 -6.49 -19.29 10.10
CA VAL A 324 -7.70 -19.11 10.90
C VAL A 324 -8.65 -20.28 10.62
N PRO A 325 -8.71 -21.29 11.50
CA PRO A 325 -9.43 -22.54 11.22
C PRO A 325 -10.94 -22.35 11.07
N SER A 326 -11.54 -21.39 11.81
CA SER A 326 -13.00 -21.23 11.87
C SER A 326 -13.63 -20.84 10.54
N ASN A 327 -12.89 -20.18 9.65
CA ASN A 327 -13.43 -19.56 8.44
C ASN A 327 -12.58 -19.80 7.18
N ASN A 328 -11.60 -20.70 7.24
CA ASN A 328 -10.66 -20.97 6.13
C ASN A 328 -10.00 -19.70 5.58
N TYR A 329 -9.65 -18.76 6.46
CA TYR A 329 -8.86 -17.58 6.12
C TYR A 329 -7.41 -17.80 6.48
N TRP A 330 -6.52 -17.27 5.65
CA TRP A 330 -5.09 -17.17 5.89
C TRP A 330 -4.69 -15.71 5.87
N VAL A 331 -3.88 -15.30 6.85
CA VAL A 331 -3.41 -13.94 7.00
C VAL A 331 -1.89 -13.92 6.82
N SER A 332 -1.44 -13.30 5.72
CA SER A 332 -0.02 -13.03 5.46
C SER A 332 0.36 -11.70 6.11
N PRO A 333 1.47 -11.60 6.87
CA PRO A 333 1.83 -10.37 7.59
C PRO A 333 2.08 -9.16 6.68
N GLY A 334 2.66 -9.38 5.50
CA GLY A 334 2.95 -8.32 4.53
C GLY A 334 3.05 -8.84 3.10
N ASP A 335 3.29 -7.93 2.16
CA ASP A 335 3.35 -8.20 0.71
C ASP A 335 4.55 -9.09 0.32
N ALA A 336 5.54 -9.24 1.19
CA ALA A 336 6.62 -10.21 1.01
C ALA A 336 6.18 -11.67 1.24
N ASP A 337 5.11 -11.90 2.01
CA ASP A 337 4.62 -13.22 2.46
C ASP A 337 3.45 -13.75 1.61
N ILE A 338 3.15 -13.08 0.51
CA ILE A 338 2.13 -13.47 -0.46
C ILE A 338 2.59 -12.98 -1.83
N ARG A 339 2.35 -13.76 -2.89
CA ARG A 339 2.76 -13.45 -4.27
C ARG A 339 1.63 -13.76 -5.22
N VAL A 340 1.16 -12.74 -5.95
CA VAL A 340 0.19 -12.96 -7.03
C VAL A 340 0.89 -13.64 -8.18
N TYR A 341 0.29 -14.69 -8.73
CA TYR A 341 0.83 -15.37 -9.92
C TYR A 341 -0.24 -15.68 -10.97
N GLY A 342 -1.51 -15.44 -10.69
CA GLY A 342 -2.58 -15.60 -11.67
C GLY A 342 -3.79 -14.74 -11.39
N LEU A 343 -4.59 -14.53 -12.42
CA LEU A 343 -5.88 -13.85 -12.38
C LEU A 343 -6.95 -14.87 -12.72
N CYS A 344 -7.95 -15.04 -11.86
CA CYS A 344 -9.11 -15.87 -12.15
C CYS A 344 -10.28 -14.95 -12.47
N VAL A 345 -10.82 -15.06 -13.68
CA VAL A 345 -11.95 -14.28 -14.19
C VAL A 345 -13.15 -15.19 -14.41
N LYS A 346 -14.35 -14.73 -14.02
CA LYS A 346 -15.59 -15.47 -14.18
C LYS A 346 -16.69 -14.54 -14.71
N GLU A 347 -17.35 -14.95 -15.78
CA GLU A 347 -18.56 -14.29 -16.29
C GLU A 347 -19.72 -14.49 -15.29
N LEU A 348 -20.54 -13.45 -15.09
CA LEU A 348 -21.63 -13.41 -14.11
C LEU A 348 -22.99 -13.75 -14.69
#